data_AF-A0AAT9H6C9-F1
#
_entry.id   AF-A0AAT9H6C9-F1
#
_cell.length_a   1.000
_cell.length_b   1.000
_cell.length_c   1.000
_cell.angle_alpha   90.00
_cell.angle_beta   90.00
_cell.angle_gamma   90.00
#
_symmetry.space_group_name_H-M   'P 1'
#
loop_
_entity.id
_entity.type
_entity.pdbx_description
1 polymer ?
#
loop_
_entity_poly.entity_id
_entity_poly.type
_entity_poly.pdbx_seq_one_letter_code
_entity_poly.pdbx_strand_id
1 'polypeptide(L)'
;MKPEYFTGLSDQELLQKMKKLKTNKIVDAAIIGLTIGIAIYSVAQNGFGFFTFFPLIIGYLIIKNSRNNEILYQEMQKELESRNSKRA
;
A
#
# COMPACT_ATOMS: atom_id res chain seq x y z
N MET A 1 -10.75 5.36 -7.24
CA MET A 1 -10.25 6.54 -7.99
C MET A 1 -10.66 6.34 -9.45
N LYS A 2 -11.03 7.40 -10.18
CA LYS A 2 -11.45 7.28 -11.59
C LYS A 2 -10.22 7.35 -12.52
N PRO A 3 -10.19 6.61 -13.65
CA PRO A 3 -9.05 6.55 -14.57
C PRO A 3 -8.72 7.88 -15.23
N GLU A 4 -9.73 8.74 -15.45
CA GLU A 4 -9.60 10.10 -16.01
C GLU A 4 -8.65 11.01 -15.21
N TYR A 5 -8.43 10.71 -13.92
CA TYR A 5 -7.51 11.47 -13.08
C TYR A 5 -6.06 11.35 -13.55
N PHE A 6 -5.64 10.19 -14.10
CA PHE A 6 -4.25 9.98 -14.49
C PHE A 6 -3.89 10.64 -15.82
N THR A 7 -4.86 10.76 -16.73
CA THR A 7 -4.68 11.41 -18.04
C THR A 7 -4.32 12.88 -17.91
N GLY A 8 -4.78 13.55 -16.84
CA GLY A 8 -4.47 14.96 -16.56
C GLY A 8 -3.12 15.21 -15.87
N LEU A 9 -2.40 14.17 -15.42
CA LEU A 9 -1.09 14.30 -14.76
C LEU A 9 0.05 14.27 -15.78
N SER A 10 1.11 15.03 -15.50
CA SER A 10 2.38 14.92 -16.21
C SER A 10 3.08 13.59 -15.91
N ASP A 11 3.98 13.15 -16.81
CA ASP A 11 4.72 11.89 -16.63
C ASP A 11 5.57 11.90 -15.34
N GLN A 12 6.10 13.07 -14.95
CA GLN A 12 6.86 13.25 -13.72
C GLN A 12 5.99 13.08 -12.47
N GLU A 13 4.80 13.69 -12.45
CA GLU A 13 3.86 13.55 -11.32
C GLU A 13 3.37 12.12 -11.18
N LEU A 14 3.12 11.43 -12.30
CA LEU A 14 2.66 10.05 -12.32
C LEU A 14 3.73 9.11 -11.74
N LEU A 15 5.00 9.28 -12.15
CA LEU A 15 6.15 8.56 -11.58
C LEU A 15 6.36 8.84 -10.09
N GLN A 16 6.20 10.10 -9.66
CA GLN A 16 6.30 10.46 -8.25
C GLN A 16 5.21 9.77 -7.42
N LYS A 17 3.98 9.72 -7.93
CA LYS A 17 2.84 9.07 -7.27
C LYS A 17 3.05 7.55 -7.17
N MET A 18 3.56 6.92 -8.23
CA MET A 18 3.96 5.51 -8.21
C MET A 18 5.05 5.22 -7.18
N LYS A 19 6.10 6.06 -7.12
CA LYS A 19 7.20 5.91 -6.15
C LYS A 19 6.67 5.99 -4.72
N LYS A 20 5.73 6.92 -4.46
CA LYS A 20 5.07 7.04 -3.17
C LYS A 20 4.27 5.79 -2.80
N LEU A 21 3.52 5.20 -3.72
CA LEU A 21 2.80 3.93 -3.46
C LEU A 21 3.77 2.79 -3.13
N LYS A 22 4.92 2.72 -3.80
CA LYS A 22 5.96 1.72 -3.51
C LYS A 22 6.56 1.92 -2.11
N THR A 23 6.87 3.17 -1.74
CA THR A 23 7.34 3.49 -0.38
C THR A 23 6.28 3.14 0.67
N ASN A 24 5.01 3.49 0.42
CA ASN A 24 3.92 3.13 1.31
C ASN A 24 3.79 1.61 1.48
N LYS A 25 3.97 0.81 0.42
CA LYS A 25 3.97 -0.67 0.52
C LYS A 25 5.05 -1.19 1.48
N ILE A 26 6.23 -0.57 1.48
CA ILE A 26 7.32 -0.92 2.41
C ILE A 26 6.96 -0.54 3.85
N VAL A 27 6.41 0.66 4.05
CA VAL A 27 5.97 1.14 5.37
C VAL A 27 4.85 0.27 5.91
N ASP A 28 3.85 -0.04 5.09
CA ASP A 28 2.75 -0.95 5.41
C ASP A 28 3.28 -2.32 5.86
N ALA A 29 4.24 -2.90 5.12
CA ALA A 29 4.87 -4.17 5.47
C ALA A 29 5.63 -4.10 6.80
N ALA A 30 6.35 -3.00 7.07
CA ALA A 30 7.04 -2.79 8.34
C ALA A 30 6.06 -2.71 9.52
N ILE A 31 4.94 -1.99 9.34
CA ILE A 31 3.88 -1.89 10.36
C ILE A 31 3.25 -3.27 10.60
N ILE A 32 2.96 -4.04 9.55
CA ILE A 32 2.43 -5.40 9.69
C ILE A 32 3.40 -6.30 10.46
N GLY A 33 4.70 -6.24 10.15
CA GLY A 33 5.73 -6.99 10.89
C GLY A 33 5.78 -6.60 12.37
N LEU A 34 5.77 -5.31 12.68
CA LEU A 34 5.71 -4.80 14.05
C LEU A 34 4.44 -5.27 14.78
N THR A 35 3.31 -5.23 14.09
CA THR A 35 2.00 -5.67 14.59
C THR A 35 2.02 -7.13 15.01
N ILE A 36 2.57 -8.01 14.16
CA ILE A 36 2.72 -9.44 14.46
C ILE A 36 3.69 -9.64 15.62
N GLY A 37 4.80 -8.91 15.65
CA GLY A 37 5.77 -8.97 16.73
C GLY A 37 5.17 -8.60 18.10
N ILE A 38 4.39 -7.51 18.17
CA ILE A 38 3.67 -7.09 19.38
C ILE A 38 2.64 -8.14 19.79
N ALA A 39 1.91 -8.71 18.83
CA ALA A 39 0.92 -9.75 19.13
C ALA A 39 1.58 -10.98 19.77
N ILE A 40 2.70 -11.49 19.21
CA ILE A 40 3.43 -12.63 19.75
C ILE A 40 3.99 -12.32 21.15
N TYR A 41 4.63 -11.16 21.32
CA TYR A 41 5.16 -10.73 22.61
C TYR A 41 4.06 -10.60 23.67
N SER A 42 2.91 -10.02 23.30
CA SER A 42 1.76 -9.87 24.19
C SER A 42 1.21 -11.22 24.63
N VAL A 43 1.09 -12.21 23.74
CA VAL A 43 0.63 -13.55 24.11
C VAL A 43 1.60 -14.23 25.07
N ALA A 44 2.91 -14.10 24.80
CA ALA A 44 3.94 -14.73 25.62
C ALA A 44 4.02 -14.16 27.05
N GLN A 45 3.83 -12.84 27.22
CA GLN A 45 3.98 -12.18 28.53
C GLN A 45 2.65 -11.98 29.28
N ASN A 46 1.61 -11.53 28.57
CA ASN A 46 0.36 -11.07 29.17
C ASN A 46 -0.84 -11.96 28.83
N GLY A 47 -0.63 -13.03 28.04
CA GLY A 47 -1.69 -13.91 27.53
C GLY A 47 -2.48 -13.30 26.37
N PHE A 48 -3.56 -13.99 25.98
CA PHE A 48 -4.48 -13.51 24.95
C PHE A 48 -5.37 -12.40 25.49
N GLY A 49 -5.15 -11.16 25.03
CA GLY A 49 -5.88 -10.00 25.51
C GLY A 49 -6.08 -8.92 24.45
N PHE A 50 -6.62 -7.78 24.85
CA PHE A 50 -6.93 -6.66 23.95
C PHE A 50 -5.71 -6.19 23.12
N PHE A 51 -4.53 -6.16 23.73
CA PHE A 51 -3.27 -5.81 23.06
C PHE A 51 -2.79 -6.84 22.03
N THR A 52 -3.38 -8.03 21.99
CA THR A 52 -3.15 -9.01 20.94
C THR A 52 -4.07 -8.75 19.73
N PHE A 53 -5.35 -8.42 19.99
CA PHE A 53 -6.36 -8.21 18.95
C PHE A 53 -6.25 -6.84 18.27
N PHE A 54 -5.96 -5.79 19.05
CA PHE A 54 -5.91 -4.42 18.54
C PHE A 54 -4.87 -4.24 17.41
N PRO A 55 -3.61 -4.71 17.56
CA PRO A 55 -2.64 -4.66 16.47
C PRO A 55 -3.17 -5.43 15.24
N LEU A 56 -3.69 -6.65 15.42
CA LEU A 56 -4.18 -7.50 14.33
C LEU A 56 -5.25 -6.80 13.47
N ILE A 57 -6.16 -6.04 14.08
CA ILE A 57 -7.18 -5.25 13.37
C ILE A 57 -6.53 -4.16 12.51
N ILE A 58 -5.54 -3.44 13.05
CA ILE A 58 -4.79 -2.42 12.29
C ILE A 58 -4.06 -3.06 11.11
N GLY A 59 -3.37 -4.18 11.34
CA GLY A 59 -2.69 -4.94 10.29
C GLY A 59 -3.65 -5.34 9.17
N TYR A 60 -4.84 -5.84 9.50
CA TYR A 60 -5.86 -6.21 8.53
C TYR A 60 -6.34 -5.02 7.67
N LEU A 61 -6.59 -3.87 8.29
CA LEU A 61 -6.99 -2.65 7.57
C LEU A 61 -5.91 -2.19 6.59
N ILE A 62 -4.64 -2.25 7.00
CA ILE A 62 -3.49 -1.89 6.16
C ILE A 62 -3.39 -2.83 4.96
N ILE A 63 -3.49 -4.15 5.16
CA ILE A 63 -3.46 -5.14 4.07
C ILE A 63 -4.57 -4.87 3.05
N LYS A 64 -5.79 -4.60 3.53
CA LYS A 64 -6.93 -4.27 2.67
C LYS A 64 -6.68 -3.01 1.84
N ASN A 65 -6.09 -1.97 2.44
CA ASN A 65 -5.76 -0.73 1.74
C ASN A 65 -4.63 -0.91 0.72
N SER A 66 -3.62 -1.74 1.05
CA SER A 66 -2.49 -2.03 0.17
C SER A 66 -2.93 -2.66 -1.15
N ARG A 67 -3.95 -3.51 -1.13
CA ARG A 67 -4.51 -4.13 -2.35
C ARG A 67 -5.12 -3.11 -3.32
N ASN A 68 -5.76 -2.05 -2.80
CA ASN A 68 -6.28 -0.97 -3.64
C ASN A 68 -5.14 -0.14 -4.25
N ASN A 69 -4.06 0.09 -3.49
CA ASN A 69 -2.89 0.81 -3.98
C ASN A 69 -2.20 0.06 -5.13
N GLU A 70 -2.21 -1.27 -5.11
CA GLU A 70 -1.64 -2.10 -6.17
C GLU A 70 -2.42 -1.98 -7.48
N ILE A 71 -3.76 -1.96 -7.41
CA ILE A 71 -4.61 -1.73 -8.59
C ILE A 71 -4.33 -0.34 -9.19
N LEU A 72 -4.22 0.70 -8.35
CA LEU A 72 -3.89 2.04 -8.80
C LEU A 72 -2.50 2.11 -9.44
N TYR A 73 -1.52 1.38 -8.90
CA TYR A 73 -0.18 1.31 -9.47
C TYR A 73 -0.20 0.70 -10.88
N GLN A 74 -0.97 -0.37 -11.08
CA GLN A 74 -1.13 -1.04 -12.38
C GLN A 74 -1.83 -0.14 -13.40
N GLU A 75 -2.87 0.60 -13.00
CA GLU A 75 -3.55 1.57 -13.87
C GLU A 75 -2.59 2.69 -14.32
N MET A 76 -1.79 3.22 -13.40
CA MET A 76 -0.80 4.25 -13.75
C MET A 76 0.31 3.70 -14.67
N GLN A 77 0.68 2.41 -14.54
CA GLN A 77 1.67 1.79 -15.44
C GLN A 77 1.13 1.65 -16.85
N LYS A 78 -0.11 1.16 -16.98
CA LYS A 78 -0.79 1.07 -18.28
C LYS A 78 -0.90 2.43 -18.96
N GLU A 79 -1.22 3.48 -18.20
CA GLU A 79 -1.25 4.85 -18.71
C GLU A 79 0.12 5.29 -19.26
N LEU A 80 1.21 5.09 -18.51
CA LEU A 80 2.57 5.42 -18.95
C LEU A 80 3.00 4.64 -20.21
N GLU A 81 2.73 3.34 -20.25
CA GLU A 81 3.04 2.49 -21.41
C GLU A 81 2.25 2.93 -22.64
N SER A 82 0.96 3.26 -22.48
CA SER A 82 0.13 3.75 -23.58
C SER A 82 0.65 5.08 -24.16
N ARG A 83 1.18 5.97 -23.32
CA ARG A 83 1.81 7.23 -23.76
C ARG A 83 3.11 6.99 -24.50
N ASN A 84 3.94 6.07 -24.00
CA ASN A 84 5.20 5.73 -24.66
C ASN A 84 4.95 5.11 -26.04
N SER A 85 3.96 4.21 -26.16
CA SER A 85 3.57 3.60 -27.44
C SER A 85 2.94 4.58 -28.43
N LYS A 86 2.36 5.69 -27.98
CA LYS A 86 1.83 6.76 -28.86
C LYS A 86 2.90 7.76 -29.31
N ARG A 87 4.04 7.81 -28.62
CA ARG A 87 5.18 8.69 -28.93
C ARG A 87 6.21 8.02 -29.83
N ALA A 88 6.19 6.69 -29.95
CA ALA A 88 6.99 5.89 -30.89
C ALA A 88 6.33 5.84 -32.27
#